data_AF-A0A2V8ND27-F1
#
_entry.id   AF-A0A2V8ND27-F1
#
_cell.length_a   1.000
_cell.length_b   1.000
_cell.length_c   1.000
_cell.angle_alpha   90.00
_cell.angle_beta   90.00
_cell.angle_gamma   90.00
#
_symmetry.space_group_name_H-M   'P 1'
#
loop_
_entity.id
_entity.type
_entity.pdbx_description
1 polymer ?
#
loop_
_entity_poly.entity_id
_entity_poly.type
_entity_poly.pdbx_seq_one_letter_code
_entity_poly.pdbx_strand_id
1 'polypeptide(L)'
;MMDYARTRLGLKRKDRAAAKMEMKVDLLDGSTERRDVDADEVLGPIIVPCYYGAGALTNKPFTDETAPCDYHIIIVAPAHKKAMEQSARAGVELYADSKRFAQMLAKIALGIAVAQFGVRGFEPTVQIFILNNPNEYGHWVGGFAGTPEAAVPTPHLHRIQLQTKQVSAGTFIIVEIQLFAKYGGPTNYVVVGRPL
;
A
#
# COMPACT_ATOMS: atom_id res chain seq x y z
N MET A 1 -4.19 -7.08 13.28
CA MET A 1 -4.71 -6.32 12.12
C MET A 1 -4.63 -7.09 10.79
N MET A 2 -3.50 -7.71 10.39
CA MET A 2 -3.42 -8.43 9.10
C MET A 2 -4.40 -9.60 8.91
N ASP A 3 -4.75 -10.34 9.98
CA ASP A 3 -5.65 -11.50 9.88
C ASP A 3 -7.10 -11.12 9.52
N TYR A 4 -7.54 -9.91 9.88
CA TYR A 4 -8.85 -9.36 9.55
C TYR A 4 -9.04 -9.18 8.04
N ALA A 5 -8.11 -8.45 7.42
CA ALA A 5 -8.19 -8.11 6.00
C ALA A 5 -8.20 -9.38 5.14
N ARG A 6 -7.43 -10.40 5.54
CA ARG A 6 -7.39 -11.69 4.83
C ARG A 6 -8.75 -12.40 4.80
N THR A 7 -9.43 -12.50 5.94
CA THR A 7 -10.77 -13.10 6.02
C THR A 7 -11.75 -12.38 5.10
N ARG A 8 -11.75 -11.05 5.11
CA ARG A 8 -12.63 -10.22 4.26
C ARG A 8 -12.27 -10.28 2.78
N LEU A 9 -11.01 -10.50 2.45
CA LEU A 9 -10.54 -10.72 1.08
C LEU A 9 -10.85 -12.14 0.55
N GLY A 10 -11.57 -12.97 1.32
CA GLY A 10 -11.93 -14.34 0.91
C GLY A 10 -10.76 -15.32 0.97
N LEU A 11 -9.65 -14.95 1.62
CA LEU A 11 -8.49 -15.83 1.81
C LEU A 11 -8.80 -16.82 2.95
N LYS A 12 -9.48 -17.93 2.62
CA LYS A 12 -9.88 -18.95 3.59
C LYS A 12 -8.66 -19.68 4.17
N ARG A 13 -8.61 -19.82 5.50
CA ARG A 13 -7.81 -20.85 6.19
C ARG A 13 -8.76 -21.91 6.73
N LYS A 14 -8.28 -23.16 6.79
CA LYS A 14 -9.11 -24.34 7.04
C LYS A 14 -9.72 -24.35 8.45
N ASP A 15 -9.03 -23.83 9.47
CA ASP A 15 -9.44 -24.03 10.88
C ASP A 15 -9.06 -22.85 11.80
N ARG A 16 -9.83 -21.74 11.82
CA ARG A 16 -9.58 -20.67 12.81
C ARG A 16 -10.86 -19.97 13.25
N ALA A 17 -10.91 -19.66 14.55
CA ALA A 17 -11.95 -18.83 15.17
C ALA A 17 -12.09 -17.48 14.45
N ALA A 18 -13.28 -16.89 14.51
CA ALA A 18 -13.56 -15.57 13.96
C ALA A 18 -12.54 -14.54 14.49
N ALA A 19 -11.98 -13.74 13.59
CA ALA A 19 -11.04 -12.69 14.00
C ALA A 19 -11.81 -11.62 14.79
N LYS A 20 -11.29 -11.25 15.96
CA LYS A 20 -11.78 -10.09 16.72
C LYS A 20 -10.98 -8.84 16.39
N MET A 21 -11.61 -7.69 16.51
CA MET A 21 -10.99 -6.38 16.30
C MET A 21 -11.32 -5.45 17.46
N GLU A 22 -10.31 -4.75 17.97
CA GLU A 22 -10.52 -3.67 18.94
C GLU A 22 -11.11 -2.47 18.21
N MET A 23 -12.31 -2.07 18.63
CA MET A 23 -13.04 -0.89 18.15
C MET A 23 -13.07 0.16 19.24
N LYS A 24 -12.84 1.43 18.86
CA LYS A 24 -13.03 2.57 19.76
C LYS A 24 -14.44 3.12 19.55
N VAL A 25 -15.21 3.19 20.62
CA VAL A 25 -16.62 3.60 20.60
C VAL A 25 -16.79 4.82 21.48
N ASP A 26 -17.38 5.88 20.94
CA ASP A 26 -17.86 7.02 21.73
C ASP A 26 -19.34 6.77 22.08
N LEU A 27 -19.61 6.73 23.38
CA LEU A 27 -20.93 6.52 23.95
C LEU A 27 -21.74 7.81 24.00
N LEU A 28 -23.06 7.68 24.17
CA LEU A 28 -23.98 8.82 24.22
C LEU A 28 -23.75 9.74 25.42
N ASP A 29 -23.12 9.24 26.48
CA ASP A 29 -22.73 10.01 27.67
C ASP A 29 -21.41 10.79 27.46
N GLY A 30 -20.80 10.70 26.28
CA GLY A 30 -19.54 11.36 25.95
C GLY A 30 -18.29 10.60 26.39
N SER A 31 -18.44 9.45 27.03
CA SER A 31 -17.31 8.57 27.35
C SER A 31 -16.83 7.79 26.14
N THR A 32 -15.58 7.33 26.19
CA THR A 32 -14.98 6.49 25.15
C THR A 32 -14.60 5.15 25.76
N GLU A 33 -14.92 4.07 25.07
CA GLU A 33 -14.50 2.72 25.43
C GLU A 33 -13.83 1.98 24.28
N ARG A 34 -13.13 0.90 24.62
CA ARG A 34 -12.57 -0.06 23.66
C ARG A 34 -13.33 -1.37 23.79
N ARG A 35 -13.85 -1.87 22.67
CA ARG A 35 -14.58 -3.14 22.61
C ARG A 35 -13.95 -4.06 21.59
N ASP A 36 -13.75 -5.32 21.98
CA ASP A 36 -13.47 -6.38 21.02
C ASP A 36 -14.78 -6.81 20.36
N VAL A 37 -14.86 -6.59 19.05
CA VAL A 37 -16.01 -6.96 18.22
C VAL A 37 -15.61 -7.96 17.16
N ASP A 38 -16.57 -8.76 16.70
CA ASP A 38 -16.31 -9.68 15.62
C ASP A 38 -16.02 -8.90 14.33
N ALA A 39 -15.04 -9.37 13.57
CA ALA A 39 -14.57 -8.69 12.36
C ALA A 39 -15.65 -8.46 11.30
N ASP A 40 -16.69 -9.29 11.32
CA ASP A 40 -17.85 -9.15 10.44
C ASP A 40 -18.75 -7.97 10.84
N GLU A 41 -18.77 -7.57 12.11
CA GLU A 41 -19.63 -6.49 12.60
C GLU A 41 -19.08 -5.08 12.29
N VAL A 42 -17.77 -4.94 12.08
CA VAL A 42 -17.11 -3.65 11.80
C VAL A 42 -16.72 -3.45 10.34
N LEU A 43 -16.61 -2.18 9.96
CA LEU A 43 -16.02 -1.76 8.67
C LEU A 43 -14.67 -2.43 8.51
N GLY A 44 -14.37 -2.82 7.26
CA GLY A 44 -13.06 -3.33 6.89
C GLY A 44 -12.24 -2.34 6.12
N PRO A 45 -11.69 -1.30 6.76
CA PRO A 45 -10.79 -0.40 6.08
C PRO A 45 -9.39 -1.00 5.97
N ILE A 46 -8.74 -0.73 4.85
CA ILE A 46 -7.32 -0.90 4.64
C ILE A 46 -6.76 0.50 4.38
N ILE A 47 -5.76 0.91 5.16
CA ILE A 47 -5.01 2.14 4.87
C ILE A 47 -3.79 1.78 4.04
N VAL A 48 -3.58 2.49 2.93
CA VAL A 48 -2.47 2.27 2.00
C VAL A 48 -1.75 3.59 1.76
N PRO A 49 -0.41 3.65 1.93
CA PRO A 49 0.36 4.82 1.56
C PRO A 49 0.27 5.15 0.06
N CYS A 50 0.20 6.44 -0.25
CA CYS A 50 0.24 7.00 -1.61
C CYS A 50 1.47 7.88 -1.75
N TYR A 51 2.30 7.59 -2.75
CA TYR A 51 3.53 8.36 -2.98
C TYR A 51 3.35 9.39 -4.09
N TYR A 52 4.09 10.49 -3.95
CA TYR A 52 4.28 11.47 -5.02
C TYR A 52 5.27 10.94 -6.06
N GLY A 53 5.60 11.75 -7.07
CA GLY A 53 6.52 11.31 -8.12
C GLY A 53 7.91 10.94 -7.60
N ALA A 54 8.48 9.84 -8.10
CA ALA A 54 9.81 9.37 -7.69
C ALA A 54 10.92 10.35 -8.13
N GLY A 55 11.85 10.65 -7.23
CA GLY A 55 12.97 11.56 -7.48
C GLY A 55 13.82 11.15 -8.69
N ALA A 56 14.10 9.85 -8.85
CA ALA A 56 14.89 9.31 -9.95
C ALA A 56 14.31 9.62 -11.35
N LEU A 57 12.99 9.81 -11.46
CA LEU A 57 12.33 10.15 -12.74
C LEU A 57 12.21 11.64 -12.99
N THR A 58 12.39 12.47 -11.96
CA THR A 58 12.24 13.93 -12.02
C THR A 58 13.57 14.67 -11.95
N ASN A 59 14.69 13.93 -11.97
CA ASN A 59 16.04 14.45 -11.80
C ASN A 59 16.21 15.27 -10.50
N LYS A 60 15.39 14.99 -9.49
CA LYS A 60 15.52 15.61 -8.17
C LYS A 60 16.63 14.87 -7.41
N PRO A 61 17.58 15.60 -6.79
CA PRO A 61 18.60 14.98 -5.97
C PRO A 61 17.93 14.20 -4.83
N PHE A 62 18.57 13.11 -4.42
CA PHE A 62 18.20 12.43 -3.19
C PHE A 62 18.44 13.39 -2.01
N THR A 63 17.49 13.43 -1.07
CA THR A 63 17.61 14.16 0.19
C THR A 63 17.38 13.16 1.34
N ASP A 64 18.10 13.33 2.45
CA ASP A 64 17.89 12.52 3.66
C ASP A 64 16.56 12.84 4.38
N GLU A 65 15.85 13.86 3.89
CA GLU A 65 14.53 14.23 4.38
C GLU A 65 13.50 13.16 4.03
N THR A 66 12.56 12.93 4.95
CA THR A 66 11.47 11.98 4.71
C THR A 66 10.54 12.57 3.64
N ALA A 67 10.45 11.91 2.49
CA ALA A 67 9.58 12.34 1.40
C ALA A 67 8.11 12.37 1.84
N PRO A 68 7.31 13.36 1.42
CA PRO A 68 5.89 13.38 1.78
C PRO A 68 5.17 12.14 1.23
N CYS A 69 4.15 11.67 1.96
CA CYS A 69 3.20 10.69 1.45
C CYS A 69 1.79 10.98 1.98
N ASP A 70 0.80 10.67 1.16
CA ASP A 70 -0.59 10.68 1.56
C ASP A 70 -1.04 9.26 1.94
N TYR A 71 -2.27 9.12 2.43
CA TYR A 71 -2.87 7.82 2.72
C TYR A 71 -4.23 7.69 2.05
N HIS A 72 -4.47 6.53 1.48
CA HIS A 72 -5.76 6.16 0.89
C HIS A 72 -6.43 5.08 1.74
N ILE A 73 -7.68 5.32 2.13
CA ILE A 73 -8.47 4.38 2.90
C ILE A 73 -9.41 3.64 1.96
N ILE A 74 -9.25 2.33 1.90
CA ILE A 74 -10.04 1.41 1.07
C ILE A 74 -11.01 0.66 1.97
N ILE A 75 -12.31 0.75 1.71
CA ILE A 75 -13.31 -0.06 2.41
C ILE A 75 -13.51 -1.37 1.65
N VAL A 76 -12.98 -2.48 2.17
CA VAL A 76 -13.11 -3.80 1.53
C VAL A 76 -14.35 -4.58 1.99
N ALA A 77 -14.97 -4.15 3.08
CA ALA A 77 -16.24 -4.70 3.58
C ALA A 77 -17.03 -3.65 4.37
N PRO A 78 -18.36 -3.54 4.15
CA PRO A 78 -19.22 -2.68 4.95
C PRO A 78 -19.38 -3.24 6.38
N ALA A 79 -19.65 -2.36 7.35
CA ALA A 79 -20.07 -2.76 8.69
C ALA A 79 -21.48 -3.37 8.66
N HIS A 80 -21.77 -4.26 9.60
CA HIS A 80 -23.14 -4.71 9.86
C HIS A 80 -23.79 -3.79 10.90
N LYS A 81 -25.05 -3.39 10.66
CA LYS A 81 -25.74 -2.33 11.42
C LYS A 81 -25.79 -2.55 12.94
N LYS A 82 -25.89 -3.79 13.42
CA LYS A 82 -26.10 -4.10 14.85
C LYS A 82 -25.03 -3.52 15.78
N ALA A 83 -23.75 -3.56 15.41
CA ALA A 83 -22.68 -3.01 16.26
C ALA A 83 -22.66 -1.47 16.27
N MET A 84 -23.22 -0.82 15.24
CA MET A 84 -23.27 0.63 15.12
C MET A 84 -24.50 1.26 15.80
N GLU A 85 -25.58 0.50 15.97
CA GLU A 85 -26.86 0.99 16.53
C GLU A 85 -26.77 1.50 17.98
N GLN A 86 -25.77 1.04 18.75
CA GLN A 86 -25.57 1.44 20.15
C GLN A 86 -24.52 2.53 20.36
N SER A 87 -23.97 3.08 19.28
CA SER A 87 -22.81 3.98 19.32
C SER A 87 -23.18 5.36 18.77
N ALA A 88 -22.77 6.43 19.45
CA ALA A 88 -22.88 7.77 18.88
C ALA A 88 -21.88 7.96 17.74
N ARG A 89 -20.67 7.43 17.94
CA ARG A 89 -19.61 7.29 16.94
C ARG A 89 -18.85 6.00 17.20
N ALA A 90 -18.43 5.35 16.13
CA ALA A 90 -17.56 4.19 16.23
C ALA A 90 -16.47 4.31 15.16
N GLY A 91 -15.25 3.94 15.54
CA GLY A 91 -14.08 4.06 14.69
C GLY A 91 -13.08 2.95 14.95
N VAL A 92 -12.22 2.74 13.98
CA VAL A 92 -11.09 1.84 14.08
C VAL A 92 -9.81 2.64 13.92
N GLU A 93 -8.81 2.29 14.71
CA GLU A 93 -7.47 2.87 14.58
C GLU A 93 -6.70 2.12 13.49
N LEU A 94 -6.10 2.87 12.57
CA LEU A 94 -5.35 2.33 11.44
C LEU A 94 -3.92 2.85 11.47
N TYR A 95 -2.99 1.94 11.27
CA TYR A 95 -1.57 2.25 11.23
C TYR A 95 -0.96 1.74 9.92
N ALA A 96 -0.16 2.59 9.29
CA ALA A 96 0.65 2.24 8.13
C ALA A 96 2.04 2.87 8.26
N ASP A 97 3.07 2.06 8.05
CA ASP A 97 4.44 2.52 7.92
C ASP A 97 4.75 2.69 6.42
N SER A 98 4.77 3.95 5.96
CA SER A 98 5.02 4.27 4.56
C SER A 98 6.41 3.87 4.09
N LYS A 99 7.43 3.86 4.94
CA LYS A 99 8.80 3.48 4.53
C LYS A 99 8.88 1.98 4.31
N ARG A 100 8.33 1.20 5.24
CA ARG A 100 8.28 -0.27 5.13
C ARG A 100 7.37 -0.73 3.99
N PHE A 101 6.27 -0.03 3.74
CA PHE A 101 5.42 -0.30 2.59
C PHE A 101 6.18 -0.07 1.27
N ALA A 102 6.95 1.02 1.14
CA ALA A 102 7.78 1.27 -0.03
C ALA A 102 8.87 0.19 -0.23
N GLN A 103 9.52 -0.26 0.84
CA GLN A 103 10.49 -1.37 0.77
C GLN A 103 9.82 -2.67 0.30
N MET A 104 8.60 -2.95 0.75
CA MET A 104 7.82 -4.09 0.27
C MET A 104 7.53 -3.98 -1.23
N LEU A 105 7.09 -2.81 -1.71
CA LEU A 105 6.87 -2.56 -3.14
C LEU A 105 8.16 -2.76 -3.94
N ALA A 106 9.29 -2.26 -3.45
CA ALA A 106 10.57 -2.44 -4.13
C ALA A 106 11.04 -3.90 -4.19
N LYS A 107 10.78 -4.70 -3.15
CA LYS A 107 11.02 -6.15 -3.18
C LYS A 107 10.16 -6.84 -4.24
N ILE A 108 8.88 -6.49 -4.35
CA ILE A 108 7.99 -7.01 -5.39
C ILE A 108 8.52 -6.63 -6.78
N ALA A 109 8.82 -5.35 -6.99
CA ALA A 109 9.35 -4.85 -8.25
C ALA A 109 10.65 -5.55 -8.67
N LEU A 110 11.59 -5.71 -7.72
CA LEU A 110 12.86 -6.41 -7.96
C LEU A 110 12.63 -7.87 -8.35
N GLY A 111 11.72 -8.57 -7.68
CA GLY A 111 11.35 -9.95 -8.04
C GLY A 111 10.79 -10.06 -9.46
N ILE A 112 9.92 -9.12 -9.86
CA ILE A 112 9.34 -9.07 -11.21
C ILE A 112 10.41 -8.78 -12.27
N ALA A 113 11.30 -7.82 -12.01
CA ALA A 113 12.40 -7.50 -12.93
C ALA A 113 13.38 -8.66 -13.09
N VAL A 114 13.75 -9.34 -12.00
CA VAL A 114 14.59 -10.54 -12.05
C VAL A 114 13.90 -11.68 -12.78
N ALA A 115 12.59 -11.86 -12.62
CA ALA A 115 11.84 -12.88 -13.36
C ALA A 115 11.82 -12.61 -14.87
N GLN A 116 11.75 -11.33 -15.27
CA GLN A 116 11.70 -10.93 -16.68
C GLN A 116 13.07 -10.91 -17.37
N PHE A 117 14.10 -10.40 -16.70
CA PHE A 117 15.42 -10.13 -17.30
C PHE A 117 16.52 -11.08 -16.78
N GLY A 118 16.29 -11.79 -15.68
CA GLY A 118 17.31 -12.54 -14.98
C GLY A 118 18.13 -11.68 -14.01
N VAL A 119 18.83 -12.33 -13.08
CA VAL A 119 19.61 -11.67 -12.01
C VAL A 119 20.71 -10.75 -12.55
N ARG A 120 21.23 -11.03 -13.75
CA ARG A 120 22.28 -10.26 -14.43
C ARG A 120 21.80 -9.58 -15.72
N GLY A 121 20.49 -9.48 -15.94
CA GLY A 121 19.95 -8.90 -17.18
C GLY A 121 19.72 -7.39 -17.14
N PHE A 122 20.00 -6.74 -16.01
CA PHE A 122 19.82 -5.31 -15.80
C PHE A 122 20.69 -4.84 -14.62
N GLU A 123 20.87 -3.52 -14.47
CA GLU A 123 21.56 -2.91 -13.33
C GLU A 123 20.55 -2.49 -12.25
N PRO A 124 20.45 -3.20 -11.11
CA PRO A 124 19.43 -2.94 -10.10
C PRO A 124 19.77 -1.73 -9.23
N THR A 125 18.84 -0.78 -9.07
CA THR A 125 19.05 0.46 -8.30
C THR A 125 18.51 0.41 -6.87
N VAL A 126 17.58 -0.51 -6.59
CA VAL A 126 16.83 -0.53 -5.32
C VAL A 126 17.40 -1.43 -4.23
N GLN A 127 18.51 -2.13 -4.48
CA GLN A 127 19.04 -3.12 -3.52
C GLN A 127 19.43 -2.50 -2.18
N ILE A 128 20.15 -1.37 -2.21
CA ILE A 128 20.58 -0.65 -0.99
C ILE A 128 19.36 -0.13 -0.23
N PHE A 129 18.40 0.49 -0.93
CA PHE A 129 17.13 0.92 -0.37
C PHE A 129 16.38 -0.22 0.35
N ILE A 130 16.30 -1.39 -0.29
CA ILE A 130 15.60 -2.56 0.25
C ILE A 130 16.27 -3.08 1.54
N LEU A 131 17.60 -3.07 1.60
CA LEU A 131 18.35 -3.66 2.71
C LEU A 131 18.55 -2.69 3.87
N ASN A 132 18.98 -1.45 3.58
CA ASN A 132 19.70 -0.64 4.56
C ASN A 132 19.21 0.80 4.70
N ASN A 133 18.47 1.35 3.74
CA ASN A 133 18.10 2.77 3.78
C ASN A 133 16.60 3.03 3.54
N PRO A 134 15.73 2.90 4.55
CA PRO A 134 14.30 3.15 4.39
C PRO A 134 13.95 4.61 4.07
N ASN A 135 14.88 5.57 4.19
CA ASN A 135 14.63 6.98 3.89
C ASN A 135 14.73 7.29 2.38
N GLU A 136 15.38 6.43 1.59
CA GLU A 136 15.53 6.59 0.14
C GLU A 136 14.24 6.33 -0.67
N TYR A 137 13.13 5.97 -0.02
CA TYR A 137 11.92 5.57 -0.74
C TYR A 137 11.42 6.66 -1.70
N GLY A 138 11.49 7.95 -1.34
CA GLY A 138 11.02 9.03 -2.21
C GLY A 138 11.82 9.18 -3.50
N HIS A 139 13.04 8.62 -3.55
CA HIS A 139 13.85 8.62 -4.76
C HIS A 139 13.47 7.48 -5.70
N TRP A 140 13.19 6.30 -5.16
CA TRP A 140 12.98 5.07 -5.94
C TRP A 140 11.53 4.65 -6.13
N VAL A 141 10.67 4.99 -5.18
CA VAL A 141 9.24 4.64 -5.15
C VAL A 141 8.44 5.91 -5.37
N GLY A 142 7.53 5.86 -6.32
CA GLY A 142 6.62 6.95 -6.61
C GLY A 142 5.20 6.47 -6.81
N GLY A 143 4.34 7.43 -7.08
CA GLY A 143 2.95 7.20 -7.41
C GLY A 143 2.34 8.45 -8.01
N PHE A 144 1.04 8.54 -7.87
CA PHE A 144 0.22 9.60 -8.45
C PHE A 144 -0.47 10.46 -7.38
N ALA A 145 0.06 10.48 -6.15
CA ALA A 145 -0.45 11.39 -5.13
C ALA A 145 -0.36 12.85 -5.61
N GLY A 146 -1.41 13.64 -5.32
CA GLY A 146 -1.53 15.03 -5.77
C GLY A 146 -1.81 15.22 -7.26
N THR A 147 -2.02 14.17 -8.04
CA THR A 147 -2.44 14.27 -9.45
C THR A 147 -3.92 13.89 -9.60
N PRO A 148 -4.59 14.29 -10.71
CA PRO A 148 -5.97 13.89 -10.98
C PRO A 148 -6.08 12.41 -11.40
N GLU A 149 -4.99 11.65 -11.47
CA GLU A 149 -5.01 10.24 -11.83
C GLU A 149 -5.58 9.41 -10.67
N ALA A 150 -6.90 9.27 -10.66
CA ALA A 150 -7.59 8.36 -9.78
C ALA A 150 -7.30 6.91 -10.20
N ALA A 151 -6.96 6.07 -9.21
CA ALA A 151 -6.79 4.66 -9.45
C ALA A 151 -8.14 4.01 -9.80
N VAL A 152 -8.25 3.47 -11.02
CA VAL A 152 -9.49 2.85 -11.50
C VAL A 152 -9.60 1.42 -10.93
N PRO A 153 -10.73 1.04 -10.31
CA PRO A 153 -10.95 -0.33 -9.89
C PRO A 153 -10.87 -1.33 -11.04
N THR A 154 -10.32 -2.52 -10.80
CA THR A 154 -10.19 -3.59 -11.82
C THR A 154 -10.85 -4.90 -11.36
N PRO A 155 -11.06 -5.90 -12.24
CA PRO A 155 -11.54 -7.21 -11.79
C PRO A 155 -10.52 -7.99 -10.94
N HIS A 156 -9.23 -7.63 -11.00
CA HIS A 156 -8.14 -8.36 -10.35
C HIS A 156 -7.80 -7.78 -8.98
N LEU A 157 -7.42 -8.64 -8.03
CA LEU A 157 -7.04 -8.20 -6.69
C LEU A 157 -5.80 -7.29 -6.69
N HIS A 158 -4.82 -7.59 -7.54
CA HIS A 158 -3.60 -6.81 -7.73
C HIS A 158 -3.33 -6.65 -9.23
N ARG A 159 -2.75 -5.51 -9.61
CA ARG A 159 -2.25 -5.27 -10.97
C ARG A 159 -0.75 -4.97 -10.88
N ILE A 160 0.04 -5.62 -11.74
CA ILE A 160 1.47 -5.37 -11.87
C ILE A 160 1.79 -5.21 -13.35
N GLN A 161 2.53 -4.18 -13.69
CA GLN A 161 2.98 -3.92 -15.06
C GLN A 161 4.45 -3.52 -15.04
N LEU A 162 5.26 -4.19 -15.86
CA LEU A 162 6.66 -3.82 -16.08
C LEU A 162 6.75 -2.98 -17.37
N GLN A 163 7.52 -1.91 -17.32
CA GLN A 163 7.77 -1.05 -18.47
C GLN A 163 9.16 -0.43 -18.41
N THR A 164 9.60 0.09 -19.55
CA THR A 164 10.84 0.86 -19.66
C THR A 164 10.48 2.30 -20.03
N LYS A 165 11.09 3.27 -19.35
CA LYS A 165 10.82 4.69 -19.56
C LYS A 165 12.12 5.44 -19.82
N GLN A 166 12.16 6.19 -20.91
CA GLN A 166 13.22 7.14 -21.20
C GLN A 166 12.93 8.47 -20.48
N VAL A 167 13.89 8.97 -19.71
CA VAL A 167 13.89 10.32 -19.13
C VAL A 167 15.23 11.01 -19.42
N SER A 168 15.39 12.27 -19.00
CA SER A 168 16.64 13.01 -19.17
C SER A 168 17.85 12.34 -18.51
N ALA A 169 17.65 11.67 -17.37
CA ALA A 169 18.68 10.94 -16.63
C ALA A 169 19.01 9.53 -17.20
N GLY A 170 18.37 9.14 -18.30
CA GLY A 170 18.58 7.87 -18.99
C GLY A 170 17.33 6.99 -19.08
N THR A 171 17.54 5.74 -19.45
CA THR A 171 16.48 4.74 -19.53
C THR A 171 16.35 3.99 -18.20
N PHE A 172 15.14 3.91 -17.66
CA PHE A 172 14.85 3.15 -16.45
C PHE A 172 13.85 2.03 -16.69
N ILE A 173 14.04 0.93 -15.97
CA ILE A 173 13.06 -0.12 -15.80
C ILE A 173 12.17 0.28 -14.63
N ILE A 174 10.87 0.28 -14.85
CA ILE A 174 9.85 0.67 -13.88
C ILE A 174 8.85 -0.47 -13.74
N VAL A 175 8.46 -0.78 -12.51
CA VAL A 175 7.35 -1.67 -12.23
C VAL A 175 6.23 -0.89 -11.57
N GLU A 176 5.09 -0.77 -12.25
CA GLU A 176 3.85 -0.28 -11.67
C GLU A 176 3.16 -1.39 -10.89
N ILE A 177 2.70 -1.05 -9.69
CA ILE A 177 2.07 -1.95 -8.73
C ILE A 177 0.85 -1.26 -8.17
N GLN A 178 -0.32 -1.86 -8.41
CA GLN A 178 -1.58 -1.45 -7.81
C GLN A 178 -2.06 -2.59 -6.89
N LEU A 179 -1.80 -2.45 -5.59
CA LEU A 179 -2.32 -3.40 -4.59
C LEU A 179 -3.79 -3.09 -4.31
N PHE A 180 -4.61 -4.12 -4.09
CA PHE A 180 -6.05 -3.96 -3.91
C PHE A 180 -6.72 -3.22 -5.08
N ALA A 181 -6.24 -3.48 -6.30
CA ALA A 181 -6.76 -2.88 -7.54
C ALA A 181 -8.26 -3.12 -7.69
N LYS A 182 -8.79 -4.25 -7.21
CA LYS A 182 -10.24 -4.53 -7.17
C LYS A 182 -11.06 -3.51 -6.40
N TYR A 183 -10.44 -2.88 -5.41
CA TYR A 183 -11.09 -1.93 -4.51
C TYR A 183 -10.64 -0.49 -4.75
N GLY A 184 -10.01 -0.20 -5.90
CA GLY A 184 -9.53 1.15 -6.23
C GLY A 184 -8.28 1.56 -5.46
N GLY A 185 -7.47 0.60 -4.99
CA GLY A 185 -6.21 0.93 -4.32
C GLY A 185 -5.25 1.73 -5.22
N PRO A 186 -4.36 2.55 -4.62
CA PRO A 186 -3.51 3.47 -5.37
C PRO A 186 -2.51 2.73 -6.26
N THR A 187 -2.25 3.27 -7.44
CA THR A 187 -1.16 2.82 -8.29
C THR A 187 0.14 3.47 -7.81
N ASN A 188 1.10 2.62 -7.46
CA ASN A 188 2.46 3.01 -7.14
C ASN A 188 3.39 2.49 -8.23
N TYR A 189 4.58 3.05 -8.36
CA TYR A 189 5.60 2.53 -9.25
C TYR A 189 6.97 2.58 -8.60
N VAL A 190 7.83 1.66 -9.02
CA VAL A 190 9.19 1.55 -8.51
C VAL A 190 10.18 1.60 -9.65
N VAL A 191 11.16 2.49 -9.55
CA VAL A 191 12.34 2.54 -10.42
C VAL A 191 13.31 1.47 -9.97
N VAL A 192 13.25 0.30 -10.59
CA VAL A 192 13.93 -0.92 -10.10
C VAL A 192 15.36 -1.05 -10.61
N GLY A 193 15.68 -0.45 -11.75
CA GLY A 193 17.02 -0.51 -12.33
C GLY A 193 17.13 0.14 -13.70
N ARG A 194 18.25 -0.09 -14.37
CA ARG A 194 18.53 0.36 -15.75
C ARG A 194 18.76 -0.85 -16.68
N PRO A 195 18.36 -0.78 -17.96
CA PRO A 195 18.75 -1.79 -18.94
C PRO A 195 20.27 -1.83 -19.12
N LEU A 196 20.82 -2.99 -19.46
CA LEU A 196 22.22 -3.15 -19.89
C LEU A 196 22.43 -2.75 -21.35
#